data_AF-A0A7W0ZXR1-F1
#
_entry.id   AF-A0A7W0ZXR1-F1
#
_cell.length_a   1.000
_cell.length_b   1.000
_cell.length_c   1.000
_cell.angle_alpha   90.00
_cell.angle_beta   90.00
_cell.angle_gamma   90.00
#
_symmetry.space_group_name_H-M   'P 1'
#
loop_
_entity.id
_entity.type
_entity.pdbx_description
1 polymer ?
#
loop_
_entity_poly.entity_id
_entity_poly.type
_entity_poly.pdbx_seq_one_letter_code
_entity_poly.pdbx_strand_id
1 'polypeptide(L)'
;MSMKSASDAELLRVEEQRAAAVNALAEHEYALAGRGQLAGQLATEEKRVRLLTVELAREREDVVRMTSGVMGFLYALVGDEQLSIEQREALEAEARLAEAMGSLQHLSSRLASIDARLATQSYQSLVDAAAAARSAKEELLIRTHHPAGLALEDLGVRIEALNIELIPLDEAVAAGDAALAKIKAVVETLDRAQNERVEQRDARGSAGEAEAAIAIFHRAIDGLSTAEDETLGFSMLV
;
A
#
# COMPACT_ATOMS: atom_id res chain seq x y z
N MET A 1 -0.74 -30.63 39.35
CA MET A 1 -0.31 -30.89 37.96
C MET A 1 -1.40 -30.64 36.90
N SER A 2 -2.61 -30.17 37.24
CA SER A 2 -3.73 -30.08 36.28
C SER A 2 -3.96 -28.71 35.61
N MET A 3 -3.40 -27.61 36.15
CA MET A 3 -3.61 -26.26 35.60
C MET A 3 -2.62 -25.87 34.50
N LYS A 4 -1.36 -26.31 34.62
CA LYS A 4 -0.31 -26.00 33.63
C LYS A 4 -0.61 -26.65 32.27
N SER A 5 -1.05 -27.91 32.29
CA SER A 5 -1.45 -28.63 31.07
C SER A 5 -2.68 -28.04 30.37
N ALA A 6 -3.58 -27.39 31.11
CA ALA A 6 -4.76 -26.74 30.53
C ALA A 6 -4.40 -25.39 29.87
N SER A 7 -3.55 -24.60 30.53
CA SER A 7 -3.01 -23.34 30.00
C SER A 7 -2.15 -23.57 28.75
N ASP A 8 -1.31 -24.61 28.75
CA ASP A 8 -0.45 -24.95 27.61
C ASP A 8 -1.26 -25.41 26.39
N ALA A 9 -2.37 -26.14 26.62
CA ALA A 9 -3.27 -26.57 25.55
C ALA A 9 -4.10 -25.42 24.97
N GLU A 10 -4.52 -24.45 25.80
CA GLU A 10 -5.20 -23.23 25.34
C GLU A 10 -4.26 -22.36 24.50
N LEU A 11 -3.01 -22.19 24.94
CA LEU A 11 -1.99 -21.44 24.21
C LEU A 11 -1.72 -22.04 22.83
N LEU A 12 -1.61 -23.37 22.75
CA LEU A 12 -1.42 -24.06 21.47
C LEU A 12 -2.57 -23.79 20.49
N ARG A 13 -3.81 -23.86 20.96
CA ARG A 13 -4.99 -23.59 20.11
C ARG A 13 -5.02 -22.16 19.60
N VAL A 14 -4.70 -21.19 20.45
CA VAL A 14 -4.68 -19.77 20.06
C VAL A 14 -3.54 -19.50 19.08
N GLU A 15 -2.40 -20.16 19.23
CA GLU A 15 -1.30 -20.09 18.26
C GLU A 15 -1.67 -20.69 16.90
N GLU A 16 -2.33 -21.85 16.90
CA GLU A 16 -2.83 -22.49 15.68
C GLU A 16 -3.85 -21.59 14.96
N GLN A 17 -4.79 -21.00 15.71
CA GLN A 17 -5.78 -20.06 15.16
C GLN A 17 -5.11 -18.81 14.60
N ARG A 18 -4.12 -18.24 15.30
CA ARG A 18 -3.35 -17.09 14.82
C ARG A 18 -2.59 -17.44 13.55
N ALA A 19 -1.88 -18.57 13.52
CA ALA A 19 -1.14 -19.03 12.37
C ALA A 19 -2.07 -19.23 11.16
N ALA A 20 -3.23 -19.86 11.36
CA ALA A 20 -4.23 -20.06 10.32
C ALA A 20 -4.76 -18.72 9.77
N ALA A 21 -5.09 -17.76 10.65
CA ALA A 21 -5.60 -16.45 10.23
C ALA A 21 -4.55 -15.64 9.44
N VAL A 22 -3.28 -15.65 9.89
CA VAL A 22 -2.18 -14.98 9.18
C VAL A 22 -1.90 -15.65 7.84
N ASN A 23 -1.89 -16.98 7.79
CA ASN A 23 -1.68 -17.71 6.53
C ASN A 23 -2.81 -17.44 5.54
N ALA A 24 -4.08 -17.41 6.00
CA ALA A 24 -5.22 -17.10 5.14
C ALA A 24 -5.12 -15.68 4.54
N LEU A 25 -4.68 -14.70 5.33
CA LEU A 25 -4.42 -13.34 4.84
C LEU A 25 -3.29 -13.33 3.78
N ALA A 26 -2.18 -14.01 4.06
CA ALA A 26 -1.05 -14.10 3.13
C ALA A 26 -1.42 -14.81 1.81
N GLU A 27 -2.21 -15.90 1.89
CA GLU A 27 -2.72 -16.60 0.71
C GLU A 27 -3.64 -15.71 -0.13
N HIS A 28 -4.48 -14.89 0.51
CA HIS A 28 -5.35 -13.94 -0.16
C HIS A 28 -4.53 -12.84 -0.87
N GLU A 29 -3.51 -12.28 -0.21
CA GLU A 29 -2.61 -11.30 -0.81
C GLU A 29 -1.82 -11.89 -1.99
N TYR A 30 -1.34 -13.12 -1.85
CA TYR A 30 -0.68 -13.85 -2.93
C TYR A 30 -1.62 -14.07 -4.12
N ALA A 31 -2.89 -14.44 -3.87
CA ALA A 31 -3.89 -14.60 -4.90
C ALA A 31 -4.22 -13.26 -5.61
N LEU A 32 -4.29 -12.15 -4.88
CA LEU A 32 -4.45 -10.81 -5.45
C LEU A 32 -3.28 -10.43 -6.36
N ALA A 33 -2.05 -10.66 -5.92
CA ALA A 33 -0.86 -10.39 -6.72
C ALA A 33 -0.84 -11.25 -8.00
N GLY A 34 -1.13 -12.55 -7.86
CA GLY A 34 -1.23 -13.49 -8.99
C GLY A 34 -2.32 -13.09 -9.99
N ARG A 35 -3.48 -12.62 -9.50
CA ARG A 35 -4.56 -12.08 -10.33
C ARG A 35 -4.07 -10.89 -11.16
N GLY A 36 -3.35 -9.94 -10.56
CA GLY A 36 -2.79 -8.78 -11.26
C GLY A 36 -1.84 -9.18 -12.39
N GLN A 37 -0.97 -10.16 -12.14
CA GLN A 37 -0.07 -10.70 -13.16
C GLN A 37 -0.83 -11.37 -14.32
N LEU A 38 -1.83 -12.22 -14.02
CA LEU A 38 -2.65 -12.87 -15.03
C LEU A 38 -3.46 -11.88 -15.86
N ALA A 39 -4.01 -10.83 -15.25
CA ALA A 39 -4.71 -9.78 -15.96
C ALA A 39 -3.80 -9.05 -16.95
N GLY A 40 -2.54 -8.78 -16.57
CA GLY A 40 -1.53 -8.21 -17.47
C GLY A 40 -1.17 -9.14 -18.64
N GLN A 41 -1.02 -10.45 -18.37
CA GLN A 41 -0.79 -11.45 -19.40
C GLN A 41 -1.98 -11.56 -20.37
N LEU A 42 -3.21 -11.59 -19.84
CA LEU A 42 -4.44 -11.63 -20.63
C LEU A 42 -4.54 -10.41 -21.56
N ALA A 43 -4.31 -9.21 -21.04
CA ALA A 43 -4.33 -7.98 -21.85
C ALA A 43 -3.26 -7.96 -22.95
N THR A 44 -2.11 -8.61 -22.70
CA THR A 44 -1.06 -8.77 -23.70
C THR A 44 -1.48 -9.76 -24.78
N GLU A 45 -2.08 -10.88 -24.39
CA GLU A 45 -2.55 -11.91 -25.33
C GLU A 45 -3.75 -11.43 -26.15
N GLU A 46 -4.65 -10.62 -25.59
CA GLU A 46 -5.72 -9.94 -26.33
C GLU A 46 -5.18 -9.01 -27.42
N LYS A 47 -4.07 -8.31 -27.16
CA LYS A 47 -3.39 -7.51 -28.19
C LYS A 47 -2.78 -8.41 -29.27
N ARG A 48 -2.13 -9.51 -28.88
CA ARG A 48 -1.56 -10.49 -29.81
C ARG A 48 -2.63 -11.09 -30.73
N VAL A 49 -3.75 -11.55 -30.17
CA VAL A 49 -4.89 -12.08 -30.94
C VAL A 49 -5.41 -11.05 -31.94
N ARG A 50 -5.58 -9.78 -31.53
CA ARG A 50 -6.01 -8.71 -32.46
C ARG A 50 -5.04 -8.53 -33.62
N LEU A 51 -3.74 -8.51 -33.35
CA LEU A 51 -2.72 -8.34 -34.39
C LEU A 51 -2.73 -9.53 -35.37
N LEU A 52 -2.73 -10.76 -34.85
CA LEU A 52 -2.77 -11.98 -35.66
C LEU A 52 -4.07 -12.10 -36.47
N THR A 53 -5.18 -11.57 -35.97
CA THR A 53 -6.45 -11.52 -36.71
C THR A 53 -6.33 -10.63 -37.94
N VAL A 54 -5.65 -9.48 -37.81
CA VAL A 54 -5.39 -8.56 -38.92
C VAL A 54 -4.38 -9.17 -39.91
N GLU A 55 -3.33 -9.83 -39.41
CA GLU A 55 -2.34 -10.55 -40.23
C GLU A 55 -3.01 -11.63 -41.08
N LEU A 56 -3.77 -12.54 -40.46
CA LEU A 56 -4.51 -13.59 -41.17
C LEU A 56 -5.48 -13.04 -42.23
N ALA A 57 -6.12 -11.90 -41.95
CA ALA A 57 -7.00 -11.26 -42.93
C ALA A 57 -6.23 -10.78 -44.17
N ARG A 58 -5.00 -10.29 -44.01
CA ARG A 58 -4.12 -9.88 -45.12
C ARG A 58 -3.64 -11.09 -45.92
N GLU A 59 -3.12 -12.11 -45.24
CA GLU A 59 -2.65 -13.35 -45.91
C GLU A 59 -3.79 -13.99 -46.73
N ARG A 60 -5.01 -14.00 -46.19
CA ARG A 60 -6.18 -14.49 -46.93
C ARG A 60 -6.54 -13.62 -48.13
N GLU A 61 -6.39 -12.30 -48.02
CA GLU A 61 -6.60 -11.38 -49.14
C GLU A 61 -5.59 -11.65 -50.27
N ASP A 62 -4.32 -11.88 -49.93
CA ASP A 62 -3.27 -12.15 -50.91
C ASP A 62 -3.46 -13.50 -51.61
N VAL A 63 -3.85 -14.54 -50.87
CA VAL A 63 -4.29 -15.81 -51.48
C VAL A 63 -5.49 -15.60 -52.42
N VAL A 64 -6.48 -14.79 -52.05
CA VAL A 64 -7.64 -14.49 -52.91
C VAL A 64 -7.21 -13.73 -54.17
N ARG A 65 -6.31 -12.76 -54.04
CA ARG A 65 -5.73 -11.99 -55.16
C ARG A 65 -5.04 -12.88 -56.17
N MET A 66 -4.38 -13.94 -55.70
CA MET A 66 -3.65 -14.91 -56.53
C MET A 66 -4.49 -16.07 -57.05
N THR A 67 -5.68 -16.31 -56.49
CA THR A 67 -6.59 -17.39 -56.92
C THR A 67 -7.75 -16.89 -57.78
N SER A 68 -8.03 -15.58 -57.80
CA SER A 68 -9.18 -15.00 -58.49
C SER A 68 -8.79 -13.97 -59.56
N GLY A 69 -9.69 -13.78 -60.55
CA GLY A 69 -9.51 -12.80 -61.61
C GLY A 69 -8.46 -13.17 -62.67
N VAL A 70 -8.04 -12.17 -63.44
CA VAL A 70 -7.08 -12.34 -64.57
C VAL A 70 -5.71 -12.83 -64.07
N MET A 71 -5.27 -12.37 -62.90
CA MET A 71 -4.00 -12.79 -62.30
C MET A 71 -4.01 -14.26 -61.88
N GLY A 72 -5.08 -14.72 -61.22
CA GLY A 72 -5.20 -16.14 -60.86
C GLY A 72 -5.25 -17.08 -62.07
N PHE A 73 -5.90 -16.65 -63.16
CA PHE A 73 -5.86 -17.40 -64.42
C PHE A 73 -4.44 -17.49 -65.01
N LEU A 74 -3.66 -16.40 -64.96
CA LEU A 74 -2.28 -16.39 -65.45
C LEU A 74 -1.35 -17.27 -64.58
N TYR A 75 -1.51 -17.24 -63.26
CA TYR A 75 -0.73 -18.09 -62.34
C TYR A 75 -1.02 -19.58 -62.53
N ALA A 76 -2.28 -19.95 -62.75
CA ALA A 76 -2.67 -21.32 -63.05
C ALA A 76 -2.04 -21.89 -64.34
N LEU A 77 -1.61 -21.02 -65.27
CA LEU A 77 -1.04 -21.42 -66.56
C LEU A 77 0.49 -21.62 -66.54
N VAL A 78 1.20 -20.90 -65.65
CA VAL A 78 2.69 -20.80 -65.66
C VAL A 78 3.36 -21.69 -64.60
N GLY A 79 2.62 -22.14 -63.59
CA GLY A 79 3.14 -22.96 -62.50
C GLY A 79 3.12 -22.22 -61.16
N ASP A 80 2.71 -22.94 -60.12
CA ASP A 80 1.96 -22.38 -58.98
C ASP A 80 2.79 -22.20 -57.69
N GLU A 81 4.11 -22.01 -57.82
CA GLU A 81 5.02 -21.97 -56.68
C GLU A 81 4.74 -20.78 -55.75
N GLN A 82 4.39 -19.62 -56.32
CA GLN A 82 4.03 -18.44 -55.53
C GLN A 82 2.71 -18.61 -54.77
N LEU A 83 1.66 -19.17 -55.39
CA LEU A 83 0.40 -19.40 -54.68
C LEU A 83 0.57 -20.39 -53.53
N SER A 84 1.40 -21.41 -53.72
CA SER A 84 1.70 -22.38 -52.66
C SER A 84 2.39 -21.75 -51.45
N ILE A 85 3.19 -20.69 -51.66
CA ILE A 85 3.83 -19.92 -50.60
C ILE A 85 2.78 -19.13 -49.83
N GLU A 86 1.96 -18.33 -50.51
CA GLU A 86 0.90 -17.53 -49.87
C GLU A 86 -0.11 -18.41 -49.10
N GLN A 87 -0.48 -19.57 -49.67
CA GLN A 87 -1.36 -20.53 -48.98
C GLN A 87 -0.71 -21.07 -47.70
N ARG A 88 0.59 -21.32 -47.73
CA ARG A 88 1.34 -21.75 -46.55
C ARG A 88 1.42 -20.65 -45.50
N GLU A 89 1.66 -19.41 -45.91
CA GLU A 89 1.72 -18.25 -45.00
C GLU A 89 0.36 -18.00 -44.34
N ALA A 90 -0.74 -18.09 -45.08
CA ALA A 90 -2.10 -18.02 -44.54
C ALA A 90 -2.39 -19.15 -43.53
N LEU A 91 -1.97 -20.39 -43.83
CA LEU A 91 -2.11 -21.52 -42.90
C LEU A 91 -1.27 -21.34 -41.63
N GLU A 92 -0.07 -20.78 -41.75
CA GLU A 92 0.79 -20.49 -40.60
C GLU A 92 0.20 -19.38 -39.73
N ALA A 93 -0.31 -18.30 -40.33
CA ALA A 93 -1.02 -17.24 -39.62
C ALA A 93 -2.27 -17.77 -38.90
N GLU A 94 -3.00 -18.70 -39.51
CA GLU A 94 -4.17 -19.35 -38.89
C GLU A 94 -3.76 -20.21 -37.69
N ALA A 95 -2.68 -20.98 -37.80
CA ALA A 95 -2.15 -21.77 -36.70
C ALA A 95 -1.70 -20.88 -35.53
N ARG A 96 -0.98 -19.78 -35.80
CA ARG A 96 -0.56 -18.80 -34.79
C ARG A 96 -1.75 -18.15 -34.09
N LEU A 97 -2.79 -17.79 -34.85
CA LEU A 97 -4.02 -17.21 -34.28
C LEU A 97 -4.74 -18.23 -33.38
N ALA A 98 -4.88 -19.48 -33.82
CA ALA A 98 -5.51 -20.54 -33.04
C ALA A 98 -4.76 -20.80 -31.72
N GLU A 99 -3.43 -20.81 -31.75
CA GLU A 99 -2.58 -20.93 -30.56
C GLU A 99 -2.83 -19.77 -29.59
N ALA A 100 -2.80 -18.53 -30.08
CA ALA A 100 -3.03 -17.34 -29.27
C ALA A 100 -4.45 -17.30 -28.66
N MET A 101 -5.47 -17.74 -29.41
CA MET A 101 -6.83 -17.89 -28.90
C MET A 101 -6.92 -18.94 -27.79
N GLY A 102 -6.23 -20.09 -27.94
CA GLY A 102 -6.15 -21.11 -26.90
C GLY A 102 -5.46 -20.61 -25.63
N SER A 103 -4.35 -19.87 -25.78
CA SER A 103 -3.66 -19.20 -24.68
C SER A 103 -4.56 -18.19 -23.95
N LEU A 104 -5.26 -17.34 -24.70
CA LEU A 104 -6.22 -16.36 -24.16
C LEU A 104 -7.34 -17.05 -23.39
N GLN A 105 -7.92 -18.12 -23.94
CA GLN A 105 -8.96 -18.89 -23.25
C GLN A 105 -8.42 -19.50 -21.95
N HIS A 106 -7.23 -20.08 -21.97
CA HIS A 106 -6.59 -20.62 -20.78
C HIS A 106 -6.38 -19.55 -19.70
N LEU A 107 -5.80 -18.39 -20.06
CA LEU A 107 -5.58 -17.27 -19.15
C LEU A 107 -6.90 -16.75 -18.57
N SER A 108 -7.94 -16.61 -19.40
CA SER A 108 -9.26 -16.16 -18.94
C SER A 108 -9.87 -17.12 -17.92
N SER A 109 -9.74 -18.44 -18.13
CA SER A 109 -10.25 -19.46 -17.19
C SER A 109 -9.52 -19.43 -15.86
N ARG A 110 -8.20 -19.19 -15.88
CA ARG A 110 -7.39 -19.05 -14.65
C ARG A 110 -7.75 -17.79 -13.90
N LEU A 111 -7.94 -16.67 -14.59
CA LEU A 111 -8.36 -15.42 -13.97
C LEU A 111 -9.72 -15.58 -13.30
N ALA A 112 -10.69 -16.19 -13.98
CA ALA A 112 -12.02 -16.46 -13.43
C ALA A 112 -11.97 -17.38 -12.18
N SER A 113 -11.08 -18.36 -12.17
CA SER A 113 -10.87 -19.23 -11.00
C SER A 113 -10.31 -18.46 -9.80
N ILE A 114 -9.34 -17.58 -10.01
CA ILE A 114 -8.81 -16.73 -8.94
C ILE A 114 -9.86 -15.71 -8.46
N ASP A 115 -10.60 -15.09 -9.37
CA ASP A 115 -11.68 -14.17 -9.03
C ASP A 115 -12.76 -14.86 -8.18
N ALA A 116 -13.14 -16.09 -8.52
CA ALA A 116 -14.07 -16.88 -7.72
C ALA A 116 -13.52 -17.18 -6.32
N ARG A 117 -12.23 -17.50 -6.19
CA ARG A 117 -11.58 -17.73 -4.88
C ARG A 117 -11.50 -16.45 -4.04
N LEU A 118 -11.20 -15.31 -4.65
CA LEU A 118 -11.15 -14.02 -3.95
C LEU A 118 -12.56 -13.56 -3.53
N ALA A 119 -13.60 -13.88 -4.32
CA ALA A 119 -14.96 -13.49 -4.00
C ALA A 119 -15.53 -14.20 -2.74
N THR A 120 -15.01 -15.37 -2.37
CA THR A 120 -15.46 -16.08 -1.16
C THR A 120 -14.85 -15.56 0.13
N GLN A 121 -13.81 -14.73 0.05
CA GLN A 121 -13.07 -14.22 1.22
C GLN A 121 -12.99 -12.70 1.14
N SER A 122 -13.57 -12.01 2.13
CA SER A 122 -13.38 -10.56 2.24
C SER A 122 -12.01 -10.27 2.84
N TYR A 123 -11.19 -9.45 2.16
CA TYR A 123 -9.91 -8.98 2.69
C TYR A 123 -10.06 -8.37 4.08
N GLN A 124 -11.05 -7.48 4.27
CA GLN A 124 -11.30 -6.85 5.57
C GLN A 124 -11.61 -7.89 6.65
N SER A 125 -12.42 -8.90 6.32
CA SER A 125 -12.73 -9.98 7.27
C SER A 125 -11.49 -10.80 7.66
N LEU A 126 -10.55 -10.99 6.74
CA LEU A 126 -9.29 -11.69 7.01
C LEU A 126 -8.36 -10.85 7.90
N VAL A 127 -8.28 -9.55 7.63
CA VAL A 127 -7.53 -8.58 8.46
C VAL A 127 -8.09 -8.56 9.87
N ASP A 128 -9.40 -8.43 10.01
CA ASP A 128 -10.09 -8.41 11.31
C ASP A 128 -9.88 -9.72 12.07
N ALA A 129 -9.94 -10.87 11.38
CA ALA A 129 -9.69 -12.18 11.98
C ALA A 129 -8.23 -12.34 12.46
N ALA A 130 -7.26 -11.87 11.67
CA ALA A 130 -5.85 -11.91 12.05
C ALA A 130 -5.57 -10.98 13.25
N ALA A 131 -6.17 -9.78 13.26
CA ALA A 131 -6.09 -8.86 14.39
C ALA A 131 -6.71 -9.45 15.66
N ALA A 132 -7.92 -10.00 15.56
CA ALA A 132 -8.62 -10.64 16.68
C ALA A 132 -7.82 -11.83 17.24
N ALA A 133 -7.24 -12.67 16.38
CA ALA A 133 -6.41 -13.80 16.81
C ALA A 133 -5.10 -13.34 17.49
N ARG A 134 -4.53 -12.22 17.04
CA ARG A 134 -3.38 -11.59 17.72
C ARG A 134 -3.76 -11.06 19.11
N SER A 135 -4.87 -10.32 19.20
CA SER A 135 -5.36 -9.79 20.49
C SER A 135 -5.72 -10.91 21.46
N ALA A 136 -6.36 -11.99 21.01
CA ALA A 136 -6.67 -13.14 21.85
C ALA A 136 -5.41 -13.81 22.42
N LYS A 137 -4.34 -13.89 21.62
CA LYS A 137 -3.04 -14.40 22.07
C LYS A 137 -2.43 -13.49 23.13
N GLU A 138 -2.43 -12.19 22.89
CA GLU A 138 -1.91 -11.20 23.81
C GLU A 138 -2.63 -11.26 25.17
N GLU A 139 -3.96 -11.24 25.15
CA GLU A 139 -4.79 -11.35 26.35
C GLU A 139 -4.51 -12.65 27.11
N LEU A 140 -4.36 -13.77 26.40
CA LEU A 140 -4.01 -15.06 27.02
C LEU A 140 -2.63 -15.02 27.67
N LEU A 141 -1.62 -14.44 27.01
CA LEU A 141 -0.26 -14.34 27.55
C LEU A 141 -0.21 -13.48 28.81
N ILE A 142 -0.97 -12.38 28.83
CA ILE A 142 -1.11 -11.49 29.99
C ILE A 142 -1.80 -12.24 31.13
N ARG A 143 -2.99 -12.80 30.87
CA ARG A 143 -3.80 -13.52 31.87
C ARG A 143 -3.08 -14.72 32.50
N THR A 144 -2.21 -15.37 31.74
CA THR A 144 -1.43 -16.54 32.21
C THR A 144 -0.11 -16.15 32.87
N HIS A 145 0.19 -14.86 32.99
CA HIS A 145 1.47 -14.32 33.47
C HIS A 145 2.67 -14.95 32.74
N HIS A 146 2.51 -15.19 31.44
CA HIS A 146 3.60 -15.67 30.61
C HIS A 146 4.69 -14.57 30.55
N PRO A 147 6.00 -14.90 30.55
CA PRO A 147 7.06 -13.89 30.52
C PRO A 147 6.92 -12.87 29.38
N ALA A 148 6.47 -13.33 28.21
CA ALA A 148 6.17 -12.45 27.08
C ALA A 148 4.96 -11.52 27.32
N GLY A 149 3.93 -11.96 28.05
CA GLY A 149 2.79 -11.12 28.42
C GLY A 149 3.18 -10.05 29.43
N LEU A 150 3.98 -10.40 30.44
CA LEU A 150 4.51 -9.44 31.42
C LEU A 150 5.40 -8.37 30.75
N ALA A 151 6.23 -8.78 29.78
CA ALA A 151 7.01 -7.85 28.99
C ALA A 151 6.14 -6.91 28.15
N LEU A 152 4.99 -7.37 27.64
CA LEU A 152 4.04 -6.53 26.92
C LEU A 152 3.37 -5.50 27.84
N GLU A 153 2.98 -5.90 29.06
CA GLU A 153 2.44 -4.96 30.06
C GLU A 153 3.47 -3.88 30.44
N ASP A 154 4.72 -4.26 30.69
CA ASP A 154 5.81 -3.32 31.02
C ASP A 154 6.07 -2.33 29.88
N LEU A 155 6.10 -2.83 28.63
CA LEU A 155 6.22 -1.97 27.45
C LEU A 155 5.00 -1.04 27.32
N GLY A 156 3.79 -1.52 27.63
CA GLY A 156 2.57 -0.70 27.64
C GLY A 156 2.68 0.48 28.60
N VAL A 157 3.09 0.21 29.85
CA VAL A 157 3.33 1.24 30.87
C VAL A 157 4.39 2.23 30.41
N ARG A 158 5.48 1.75 29.81
CA ARG A 158 6.55 2.61 29.31
C ARG A 158 6.13 3.48 28.13
N ILE A 159 5.30 2.96 27.23
CA ILE A 159 4.72 3.74 26.13
C ILE A 159 3.79 4.82 26.67
N GLU A 160 2.95 4.51 27.66
CA GLU A 160 2.09 5.51 28.31
C GLU A 160 2.90 6.61 29.00
N ALA A 161 3.97 6.25 29.70
CA ALA A 161 4.89 7.23 30.30
C ALA A 161 5.50 8.16 29.24
N LEU A 162 6.01 7.59 28.13
CA LEU A 162 6.55 8.37 27.02
C LEU A 162 5.50 9.27 26.36
N ASN A 163 4.24 8.81 26.24
CA ASN A 163 3.16 9.62 25.70
C ASN A 163 2.83 10.81 26.61
N ILE A 164 2.90 10.63 27.94
CA ILE A 164 2.72 11.72 28.90
C ILE A 164 3.86 12.72 28.79
N GLU A 165 5.11 12.25 28.65
CA GLU A 165 6.30 13.10 28.45
C GLU A 165 6.27 13.87 27.11
N LEU A 166 5.61 13.33 26.08
CA LEU A 166 5.51 13.98 24.77
C LEU A 166 4.60 15.22 24.78
N ILE A 167 3.54 15.23 25.59
CA ILE A 167 2.56 16.33 25.65
C ILE A 167 3.23 17.71 25.87
N PRO A 168 4.05 17.92 26.91
CA PRO A 168 4.66 19.24 27.13
C PRO A 168 5.69 19.60 26.05
N LEU A 169 6.32 18.61 25.39
CA LEU A 169 7.23 18.86 24.27
C LEU A 169 6.47 19.39 23.06
N ASP A 170 5.34 18.77 22.72
CA ASP A 170 4.46 19.24 21.64
C ASP A 170 3.90 20.64 21.94
N GLU A 171 3.54 20.93 23.19
CA GLU A 171 3.11 22.26 23.63
C GLU A 171 4.22 23.30 23.48
N ALA A 172 5.46 22.96 23.83
CA ALA A 172 6.61 23.84 23.66
C ALA A 172 6.91 24.12 22.18
N VAL A 173 6.84 23.10 21.31
CA VAL A 173 7.02 23.26 19.86
C VAL A 173 5.92 24.18 19.30
N ALA A 174 4.66 23.95 19.65
CA ALA A 174 3.55 24.78 19.20
C ALA A 174 3.69 26.24 19.66
N ALA A 175 4.13 26.48 20.90
CA ALA A 175 4.40 27.81 21.42
C ALA A 175 5.58 28.48 20.67
N GLY A 176 6.60 27.72 20.30
CA GLY A 176 7.75 28.19 19.52
C GLY A 176 7.36 28.60 18.10
N ASP A 177 6.55 27.80 17.42
CA ASP A 177 6.03 28.12 16.09
C ASP A 177 5.18 29.40 16.12
N ALA A 178 4.33 29.57 17.13
CA ALA A 178 3.54 30.77 17.32
C ALA A 178 4.42 32.01 17.55
N ALA A 179 5.45 31.89 18.39
CA ALA A 179 6.42 32.97 18.63
C ALA A 179 7.17 33.35 17.35
N LEU A 180 7.66 32.36 16.59
CA LEU A 180 8.35 32.58 15.32
C LEU A 180 7.46 33.27 14.29
N ALA A 181 6.19 32.85 14.17
CA ALA A 181 5.23 33.48 13.27
C ALA A 181 5.00 34.96 13.62
N LYS A 182 4.91 35.29 14.91
CA LYS A 182 4.78 36.67 15.38
C LYS A 182 6.03 37.50 15.12
N ILE A 183 7.23 36.95 15.33
CA ILE A 183 8.50 37.61 14.99
C ILE A 183 8.57 37.92 13.49
N LYS A 184 8.21 36.95 12.62
CA LYS A 184 8.17 37.16 11.17
C LYS A 184 7.23 38.29 10.78
N ALA A 185 6.03 38.32 11.37
CA ALA A 185 5.07 39.41 11.14
C ALA A 185 5.61 40.79 11.57
N VAL A 186 6.39 40.86 12.65
CA VAL A 186 7.08 42.09 13.06
C VAL A 186 8.11 42.51 12.03
N VAL A 187 8.97 41.59 11.59
CA VAL A 187 10.00 41.87 10.55
C VAL A 187 9.33 42.40 9.28
N GLU A 188 8.29 41.74 8.79
CA GLU A 188 7.55 42.20 7.61
C GLU A 188 6.90 43.57 7.78
N THR A 189 6.43 43.88 9.00
CA THR A 189 5.84 45.19 9.33
C THR A 189 6.91 46.28 9.39
N LEU A 190 8.10 45.96 9.91
CA LEU A 190 9.26 46.86 9.91
C LEU A 190 9.78 47.11 8.49
N ASP A 191 9.90 46.07 7.67
CA ASP A 191 10.30 46.18 6.26
C ASP A 191 9.31 47.06 5.46
N ARG A 192 8.00 46.87 5.68
CA ARG A 192 6.96 47.75 5.10
C ARG A 192 7.04 49.17 5.61
N ALA A 193 7.22 49.38 6.92
CA ALA A 193 7.35 50.71 7.51
C ALA A 193 8.59 51.47 6.99
N GLN A 194 9.70 50.77 6.73
CA GLN A 194 10.89 51.33 6.11
C GLN A 194 10.64 51.82 4.67
N ASN A 195 9.82 51.08 3.92
CA ASN A 195 9.53 51.38 2.51
C ASN A 195 8.38 52.38 2.30
N GLU A 196 7.39 52.45 3.21
CA GLU A 196 6.12 53.15 2.97
C GLU A 196 5.74 54.23 4.00
N ARG A 197 6.61 54.56 4.98
CA ARG A 197 6.29 55.48 6.10
C ARG A 197 4.99 55.11 6.85
N VAL A 198 4.79 53.81 7.09
CA VAL A 198 3.67 53.29 7.90
C VAL A 198 3.80 53.75 9.36
N GLU A 199 2.67 54.02 10.02
CA GLU A 199 2.62 54.57 11.38
C GLU A 199 3.34 53.66 12.39
N GLN A 200 4.25 54.26 13.19
CA GLN A 200 5.03 53.58 14.25
C GLN A 200 4.17 52.85 15.30
N ARG A 201 2.87 53.10 15.33
CA ARG A 201 1.91 52.49 16.25
C ARG A 201 1.66 51.02 15.91
N ASP A 202 1.59 50.67 14.64
CA ASP A 202 1.30 49.30 14.18
C ASP A 202 2.51 48.38 14.43
N ALA A 203 3.72 48.87 14.18
CA ALA A 203 4.97 48.16 14.47
C ALA A 203 5.16 47.89 15.97
N ARG A 204 4.74 48.82 16.84
CA ARG A 204 4.78 48.63 18.31
C ARG A 204 3.74 47.62 18.78
N GLY A 205 2.54 47.62 18.21
CA GLY A 205 1.50 46.63 18.51
C GLY A 205 1.95 45.22 18.15
N SER A 206 2.48 45.02 16.94
CA SER A 206 3.02 43.73 16.51
C SER A 206 4.20 43.26 17.36
N ALA A 207 5.08 44.18 17.79
CA ALA A 207 6.22 43.85 18.65
C ALA A 207 5.77 43.36 20.03
N GLY A 208 4.76 43.99 20.64
CA GLY A 208 4.19 43.54 21.91
C GLY A 208 3.54 42.15 21.84
N GLU A 209 2.87 41.84 20.72
CA GLU A 209 2.32 40.49 20.49
C GLU A 209 3.42 39.43 20.32
N ALA A 210 4.53 39.79 19.66
CA ALA A 210 5.69 38.90 19.52
C ALA A 210 6.38 38.67 20.86
N GLU A 211 6.59 39.70 21.67
CA GLU A 211 7.14 39.58 23.03
C GLU A 211 6.27 38.68 23.92
N ALA A 212 4.94 38.81 23.85
CA ALA A 212 4.02 37.96 24.59
C ALA A 212 4.12 36.49 24.14
N ALA A 213 4.20 36.23 22.84
CA ALA A 213 4.35 34.88 22.30
C ALA A 213 5.71 34.25 22.67
N ILE A 214 6.79 35.03 22.63
CA ILE A 214 8.12 34.61 23.08
C ILE A 214 8.12 34.29 24.58
N ALA A 215 7.43 35.08 25.41
CA ALA A 215 7.32 34.82 26.83
C ALA A 215 6.54 33.52 27.14
N ILE A 216 5.51 33.21 26.36
CA ILE A 216 4.76 31.94 26.46
C ILE A 216 5.67 30.76 26.07
N PHE A 217 6.43 30.90 24.98
CA PHE A 217 7.40 29.89 24.57
C PHE A 217 8.48 29.64 25.63
N HIS A 218 9.06 30.69 26.21
CA HIS A 218 10.03 30.54 27.28
C HIS A 218 9.45 29.83 28.51
N ARG A 219 8.23 30.16 28.92
CA ARG A 219 7.56 29.44 30.01
C ARG A 219 7.32 27.97 29.68
N ALA A 220 6.99 27.64 28.43
CA ALA A 220 6.83 26.25 28.00
C ALA A 220 8.17 25.49 28.08
N ILE A 221 9.29 26.11 27.68
CA ILE A 221 10.63 25.52 27.83
C ILE A 221 11.03 25.38 29.30
N ASP A 222 10.79 26.40 30.13
CA ASP A 222 11.13 26.36 31.55
C ASP A 222 10.31 25.27 32.28
N GLY A 223 9.07 25.05 31.84
CA GLY A 223 8.22 23.93 32.29
C GLY A 223 8.82 22.56 31.98
N LEU A 224 9.54 22.39 30.86
CA LEU A 224 10.22 21.14 30.52
C LEU A 224 11.42 20.87 31.43
N SER A 225 12.22 21.91 31.75
CA SER A 225 13.40 21.81 32.62
C SER A 225 13.04 21.39 34.06
N THR A 226 11.89 21.86 34.57
CA THR A 226 11.41 21.49 35.91
C THR A 226 10.79 20.09 35.97
N ALA A 227 10.28 19.57 34.86
CA ALA A 227 9.75 18.21 34.78
C ALA A 227 10.86 17.13 34.75
N GLU A 228 12.06 17.43 34.24
CA GLU A 228 13.23 16.53 34.28
C GLU A 228 13.72 16.28 35.72
N ASP A 229 13.61 17.27 36.62
CA ASP A 229 14.02 17.13 38.03
C ASP A 229 13.03 16.29 38.87
N GLU A 230 11.73 16.27 38.54
CA GLU A 230 10.73 15.45 39.25
C GLU A 230 10.69 13.99 38.76
N THR A 231 10.97 13.75 37.48
CA THR A 231 10.98 12.40 36.87
C THR A 231 12.19 11.56 37.30
N LEU A 232 13.35 12.19 37.56
CA LEU A 232 14.51 11.51 38.18
C LEU A 232 14.24 11.04 39.63
N GLY A 233 13.26 11.62 40.32
CA GLY A 233 12.83 11.19 41.65
C GLY A 233 11.99 9.91 41.65
N PHE A 234 11.23 9.64 40.56
CA PHE A 234 10.40 8.44 40.42
C PHE A 234 11.18 7.23 39.88
N SER A 235 12.24 7.45 39.10
CA SER A 235 13.10 6.36 38.58
C SER A 235 13.93 5.64 39.66
N MET A 236 13.96 6.11 40.91
CA MET A 236 14.74 5.49 41.99
C MET A 236 13.90 4.62 42.95
N LEU A 237 12.59 4.42 42.68
CA LEU A 237 11.66 3.70 43.55
C LEU A 237 10.95 2.48 42.91
N VAL A 238 11.46 1.96 41.78
CA VAL A 238 11.05 0.66 41.21
C VAL A 238 12.23 -0.28 41.11
#